data_AF-A0A3C1LXL1-F1
#
_entry.id   AF-A0A3C1LXL1-F1
#
_cell.length_a   1.000
_cell.length_b   1.000
_cell.length_c   1.000
_cell.angle_alpha   90.00
_cell.angle_beta   90.00
_cell.angle_gamma   90.00
#
_symmetry.space_group_name_H-M   'P 1'
#
loop_
_entity.id
_entity.type
_entity.pdbx_description
1 polymer ?
#
loop_
_entity_poly.entity_id
_entity_poly.type
_entity_poly.pdbx_seq_one_letter_code
_entity_poly.pdbx_strand_id
1 'polypeptide(L)' 'PEKSNIKRGKTFFNEFLDITYDDVDNYLSNLSESEDNIKVFNDLYNRVMNL' A
#
# COMPACT_ATOMS: atom_id res chain seq x y z
N PRO A 1 3.05 29.45 2.30
CA PRO A 1 4.02 28.64 1.52
C PRO A 1 3.80 27.12 1.64
N GLU A 2 3.58 26.59 2.85
CA GLU A 2 3.43 25.13 3.05
C GLU A 2 2.19 24.52 2.38
N LYS A 3 1.07 25.28 2.32
CA LYS A 3 -0.19 24.81 1.71
C LYS A 3 -0.19 24.79 0.17
N SER A 4 0.75 25.48 -0.50
CA SER A 4 0.78 25.53 -1.97
C SER A 4 1.69 24.49 -2.59
N ASN A 5 2.75 24.09 -1.88
CA ASN A 5 3.86 23.33 -2.49
C ASN A 5 3.88 21.85 -2.11
N ILE A 6 3.18 21.45 -1.04
CA ILE A 6 3.13 20.06 -0.60
C ILE A 6 1.75 19.49 -0.95
N LYS A 7 1.65 18.85 -2.12
CA LYS A 7 0.45 18.09 -2.51
C LYS A 7 0.60 16.66 -1.99
N ARG A 8 -0.37 16.17 -1.22
CA ARG A 8 -0.40 14.83 -0.61
C ARG A 8 -1.73 14.16 -0.91
N GLY A 9 -1.78 12.84 -0.78
CA GLY A 9 -3.00 12.06 -1.01
C GLY A 9 -3.56 12.31 -2.41
N LYS A 10 -4.89 12.37 -2.53
CA LYS A 10 -5.60 12.47 -3.82
C LYS A 10 -5.12 13.61 -4.73
N THR A 11 -4.73 14.76 -4.18
CA THR A 11 -4.28 15.91 -4.97
C THR A 11 -2.94 15.66 -5.68
N PHE A 12 -2.03 14.90 -5.07
CA PHE A 12 -0.77 14.53 -5.72
C PHE A 12 -1.00 13.61 -6.92
N PHE A 13 -1.86 12.60 -6.76
CA PHE A 13 -2.18 11.65 -7.82
C PHE A 13 -2.85 12.36 -9.00
N ASN A 14 -3.87 13.17 -8.73
CA ASN A 14 -4.62 13.86 -9.79
C ASN A 14 -3.80 14.87 -10.60
N GLU A 15 -2.83 15.53 -9.97
CA GLU A 15 -2.06 16.61 -10.63
C GLU A 15 -0.77 16.10 -11.31
N PHE A 16 -0.21 14.98 -10.86
CA PHE A 16 1.14 14.56 -11.26
C PHE A 16 1.26 13.12 -11.77
N LEU A 17 0.23 12.30 -11.61
CA LEU A 17 0.28 10.88 -11.97
C LEU A 17 -0.90 10.50 -12.86
N ASP A 18 -0.68 9.50 -13.72
CA ASP A 18 -1.73 8.92 -14.55
C ASP A 18 -2.54 7.84 -13.82
N ILE A 19 -2.02 7.33 -12.70
CA ILE A 19 -2.69 6.36 -11.83
C ILE A 19 -3.49 7.08 -10.76
N THR A 20 -4.68 6.58 -10.44
CA THR A 20 -5.51 7.18 -9.39
C THR A 20 -5.06 6.69 -8.01
N TYR A 21 -5.37 7.48 -6.97
CA TYR A 21 -5.15 7.06 -5.59
C TYR A 21 -5.92 5.76 -5.28
N ASP A 22 -7.13 5.64 -5.79
CA ASP A 22 -8.02 4.51 -5.54
C ASP A 22 -7.47 3.22 -6.20
N ASP A 23 -6.79 3.31 -7.34
CA ASP A 23 -6.14 2.15 -7.98
C ASP A 23 -5.02 1.58 -7.09
N VAL A 24 -4.21 2.45 -6.48
CA VAL A 24 -3.15 2.03 -5.55
C VAL A 24 -3.76 1.46 -4.28
N ASP A 25 -4.79 2.09 -3.73
CA ASP A 25 -5.49 1.63 -2.53
C ASP A 25 -6.10 0.24 -2.74
N ASN A 26 -6.80 0.03 -3.86
CA ASN A 26 -7.36 -1.26 -4.23
C ASN A 26 -6.28 -2.32 -4.44
N TYR A 27 -5.18 -1.98 -5.14
CA TYR A 27 -4.08 -2.91 -5.36
C TYR A 27 -3.45 -3.36 -4.03
N LEU A 28 -3.16 -2.41 -3.14
CA LEU A 28 -2.55 -2.71 -1.84
C LEU A 28 -3.49 -3.52 -0.94
N SER A 29 -4.78 -3.19 -0.95
CA SER A 29 -5.81 -3.94 -0.21
C SER A 29 -5.86 -5.39 -0.68
N ASN A 30 -6.03 -5.60 -2.00
CA ASN A 30 -6.04 -6.94 -2.60
C ASN A 30 -4.75 -7.72 -2.33
N LEU A 31 -3.59 -7.05 -2.39
CA LEU A 31 -2.31 -7.67 -2.10
C LEU A 31 -2.24 -8.11 -0.63
N SER A 32 -2.66 -7.24 0.30
CA SER A 32 -2.58 -7.50 1.74
C SER A 32 -3.57 -8.56 2.22
N GLU A 33 -4.72 -8.66 1.56
CA GLU A 33 -5.80 -9.60 1.88
C GLU A 33 -5.66 -10.93 1.12
N SER A 34 -4.68 -11.05 0.22
CA SER A 34 -4.40 -12.30 -0.48
C SER A 34 -4.00 -13.40 0.51
N GLU A 35 -4.74 -14.51 0.49
CA GLU A 35 -4.49 -15.67 1.35
C GLU A 35 -3.05 -16.21 1.20
N ASP A 36 -2.53 -16.22 -0.04
CA ASP A 36 -1.16 -16.64 -0.32
C ASP A 36 -0.13 -15.73 0.35
N ASN A 37 -0.34 -14.41 0.28
CA ASN A 37 0.56 -13.44 0.92
C ASN A 37 0.47 -13.55 2.44
N ILE A 38 -0.74 -13.65 3.00
CA ILE A 38 -0.96 -13.86 4.43
C ILE A 38 -0.23 -15.13 4.89
N LYS A 39 -0.31 -16.21 4.11
CA LYS A 39 0.39 -17.47 4.40
C LYS A 39 1.91 -17.27 4.42
N VAL A 40 2.49 -16.58 3.44
CA VAL A 40 3.94 -16.30 3.41
C VAL A 40 4.37 -15.52 4.66
N PHE A 41 3.61 -14.50 5.07
CA PHE A 41 3.89 -13.74 6.28
C PHE A 41 3.79 -14.61 7.55
N ASN A 42 2.75 -15.45 7.65
CA ASN A 42 2.59 -16.38 8.77
C ASN A 42 3.72 -17.41 8.84
N ASP A 43 4.12 -17.98 7.71
CA ASP A 43 5.23 -18.93 7.62
C ASP A 43 6.55 -18.29 8.06
N LEU A 44 6.80 -17.04 7.63
CA LEU A 44 7.96 -16.27 8.08
C LEU A 44 7.91 -15.99 9.58
N TYR A 45 6.77 -15.52 10.09
CA TYR A 45 6.57 -15.29 11.51
C TYR A 45 6.84 -16.55 12.34
N ASN A 46 6.24 -17.68 11.95
CA ASN A 46 6.45 -18.95 12.60
C ASN A 46 7.91 -19.38 12.55
N ARG A 47 8.62 -19.15 11.44
CA ARG A 47 10.05 -19.45 11.33
C ARG A 47 10.91 -18.61 12.27
N VAL A 48 10.57 -17.34 12.46
CA VAL A 48 11.33 -16.43 13.34
C VAL A 48 11.02 -16.71 14.82
N MET A 49 9.75 -17.00 15.14
CA MET A 49 9.28 -17.16 16.51
C MET A 49 9.43 -18.59 17.05
N ASN A 50 9.46 -19.60 16.18
CA ASN A 50 9.87 -20.95 16.57
C ASN A 50 11.41 -20.99 16.65
N LEU A 51 11.93 -20.69 17.85
CA LEU A 51 13.29 -21.02 18.28
C LEU A 51 13.56 -22.52 18.14
#